data_AF-A0A1M3N4M6-F1
#
_entry.id   AF-A0A1M3N4M6-F1
#
_cell.length_a   1.000
_cell.length_b   1.000
_cell.length_c   1.000
_cell.angle_alpha   90.00
_cell.angle_beta   90.00
_cell.angle_gamma   90.00
#
_symmetry.space_group_name_H-M   'P 1'
#
loop_
_entity.id
_entity.type
_entity.pdbx_description
1 polymer ?
#
loop_
_entity_poly.entity_id
_entity_poly.type
_entity_poly.pdbx_seq_one_letter_code
_entity_poly.pdbx_strand_id
1 'polypeptide(L)'
;MLVSVAALGCYDFTFVESADAGTDAPVEAGCSEGRLVCGSDGLTLERCEDGGFTRVVKCGGGCADPASRTTDAACKAPMPCVAGGSYCGGDKLDGDPDVLYRCAASGEHTVLVRCARGACLVQPGRDDRCR
;
A
#
# COMPACT_ATOMS: atom_id res chain seq x y z
N MET A 1 -67.76 8.92 7.04
CA MET A 1 -67.75 10.31 6.51
C MET A 1 -66.28 10.67 6.34
N LEU A 2 -65.79 10.73 5.10
CA LEU A 2 -64.44 11.23 4.80
C LEU A 2 -64.40 12.74 5.06
N VAL A 3 -63.36 13.24 5.73
CA VAL A 3 -62.84 14.59 5.47
C VAL A 3 -61.31 14.56 5.60
N SER A 4 -60.63 14.83 4.49
CA SER A 4 -59.19 15.09 4.37
C SER A 4 -58.89 16.59 4.49
N VAL A 5 -57.57 16.89 4.52
CA VAL A 5 -56.83 18.16 4.33
C VAL A 5 -56.83 19.12 5.54
N ALA A 6 -55.74 19.78 5.96
CA ALA A 6 -54.45 20.10 5.33
C ALA A 6 -53.36 20.36 6.40
N ALA A 7 -52.12 19.99 6.10
CA ALA A 7 -50.93 20.37 6.87
C ALA A 7 -50.32 21.67 6.30
N LEU A 8 -50.17 22.69 7.14
CA LEU A 8 -49.29 23.84 6.95
C LEU A 8 -48.52 24.03 8.26
N GLY A 9 -47.19 24.03 8.17
CA GLY A 9 -46.27 23.79 9.27
C GLY A 9 -45.92 24.98 10.15
N CYS A 10 -44.82 24.76 10.91
CA CYS A 10 -43.82 25.70 11.45
C CYS A 10 -43.45 25.32 12.89
N TYR A 11 -42.42 24.49 13.11
CA TYR A 11 -41.60 24.56 14.34
C TYR A 11 -40.15 24.21 14.02
N ASP A 12 -39.32 25.23 14.05
CA ASP A 12 -37.87 25.18 14.11
C ASP A 12 -37.49 24.81 15.55
N PHE A 13 -36.77 23.71 15.73
CA PHE A 13 -36.01 23.46 16.95
C PHE A 13 -34.77 22.64 16.59
N THR A 14 -33.67 23.35 16.40
CA THR A 14 -32.33 22.79 16.31
C THR A 14 -31.92 22.22 17.67
N PHE A 15 -32.03 20.89 17.81
CA PHE A 15 -31.22 20.13 18.76
C PHE A 15 -30.41 19.12 17.95
N VAL A 16 -29.13 19.46 17.72
CA VAL A 16 -28.10 18.50 17.33
C VAL A 16 -27.65 17.83 18.62
N GLU A 17 -28.32 16.75 19.02
CA GLU A 17 -27.80 15.84 20.03
C GLU A 17 -27.06 14.69 19.35
N SER A 18 -25.74 14.81 19.44
CA SER A 18 -24.80 13.75 19.82
C SER A 18 -24.94 12.39 19.15
N ALA A 19 -23.95 12.13 18.28
CA ALA A 19 -23.59 10.84 17.71
C ALA A 19 -23.76 9.67 18.69
N ASP A 20 -24.76 8.86 18.42
CA ASP A 20 -24.94 7.52 18.91
C ASP A 20 -23.96 6.59 18.21
N ALA A 21 -23.01 6.11 19.00
CA ALA A 21 -22.16 4.99 18.65
C ALA A 21 -23.03 3.73 18.47
N GLY A 22 -23.08 3.20 17.25
CA GLY A 22 -23.23 1.77 17.03
C GLY A 22 -24.44 1.34 16.19
N THR A 23 -24.10 0.57 15.16
CA THR A 23 -24.89 -0.47 14.46
C THR A 23 -25.92 -0.03 13.41
N ASP A 24 -25.51 -0.23 12.16
CA ASP A 24 -26.31 -0.57 10.97
C ASP A 24 -26.94 0.56 10.14
N ALA A 25 -26.08 1.24 9.35
CA ALA A 25 -26.45 1.84 8.06
C ALA A 25 -25.45 1.37 6.98
N PRO A 26 -25.91 1.11 5.74
CA PRO A 26 -25.16 0.38 4.72
C PRO A 26 -23.93 1.17 4.27
N VAL A 27 -22.74 0.60 4.46
CA VAL A 27 -21.47 1.10 3.89
C VAL A 27 -21.42 0.85 2.38
N GLU A 28 -22.29 1.51 1.62
CA GLU A 28 -22.04 1.71 0.19
C GLU A 28 -20.96 2.80 0.08
N ALA A 29 -19.70 2.35 -0.03
CA ALA A 29 -18.48 3.08 -0.41
C ALA A 29 -17.72 3.93 0.65
N GLY A 30 -17.69 3.52 1.94
CA GLY A 30 -16.85 4.17 2.97
C GLY A 30 -15.90 3.19 3.68
N CYS A 31 -14.64 3.61 3.89
CA CYS A 31 -13.68 2.87 4.70
C CYS A 31 -14.01 2.94 6.20
N SER A 32 -13.42 2.06 7.03
CA SER A 32 -13.58 2.14 8.48
C SER A 32 -12.60 3.15 9.07
N GLU A 33 -13.10 4.11 9.85
CA GLU A 33 -12.32 5.19 10.46
C GLU A 33 -11.05 4.68 11.15
N GLY A 34 -9.92 5.35 10.92
CA GLY A 34 -8.62 5.00 11.47
C GLY A 34 -7.95 3.76 10.86
N ARG A 35 -8.65 2.95 10.04
CA ARG A 35 -8.09 1.77 9.38
C ARG A 35 -7.00 2.15 8.38
N LEU A 36 -5.94 1.36 8.35
CA LEU A 36 -4.87 1.46 7.36
C LEU A 36 -5.16 0.49 6.21
N VAL A 37 -5.17 0.99 4.98
CA VAL A 37 -5.39 0.18 3.78
C VAL A 37 -4.26 0.39 2.77
N CYS A 38 -4.14 -0.55 1.84
CA CYS A 38 -3.31 -0.34 0.67
C CYS A 38 -4.00 0.64 -0.28
N GLY A 39 -3.31 1.73 -0.60
CA GLY A 39 -3.71 2.65 -1.66
C GLY A 39 -3.78 1.95 -3.02
N SER A 40 -4.48 2.56 -3.96
CA SER A 40 -4.68 2.01 -5.31
C SER A 40 -3.40 1.85 -6.11
N ASP A 41 -2.31 2.52 -5.70
CA ASP A 41 -0.99 2.40 -6.33
C ASP A 41 -0.17 1.19 -5.84
N GLY A 42 -0.65 0.44 -4.84
CA GLY A 42 0.06 -0.73 -4.28
C GLY A 42 1.33 -0.39 -3.49
N LEU A 43 1.67 0.91 -3.39
CA LEU A 43 2.93 1.42 -2.84
C LEU A 43 2.70 2.37 -1.66
N THR A 44 1.46 2.77 -1.42
CA THR A 44 1.13 3.73 -0.41
C THR A 44 0.19 3.11 0.62
N LEU A 45 0.45 3.35 1.89
CA LEU A 45 -0.48 3.08 2.96
C LEU A 45 -1.36 4.31 3.17
N GLU A 46 -2.67 4.11 3.16
CA GLU A 46 -3.66 5.16 3.34
C GLU A 46 -4.48 4.91 4.60
N ARG A 47 -4.78 5.96 5.36
CA ARG A 47 -5.65 5.90 6.52
C ARG A 47 -7.03 6.40 6.13
N CYS A 48 -8.07 5.73 6.61
CA CYS A 48 -9.41 6.28 6.55
C CYS A 48 -9.59 7.39 7.58
N GLU A 49 -9.92 8.59 7.14
CA GLU A 49 -10.26 9.74 7.98
C GLU A 49 -11.48 10.45 7.38
N ASP A 50 -12.55 10.59 8.16
CA ASP A 50 -13.82 11.23 7.76
C ASP A 50 -14.44 10.62 6.49
N GLY A 51 -14.26 9.30 6.31
CA GLY A 51 -14.70 8.57 5.11
C GLY A 51 -13.86 8.82 3.86
N GLY A 52 -12.78 9.61 3.96
CA GLY A 52 -11.76 9.82 2.94
C GLY A 52 -10.48 9.01 3.22
N PHE A 53 -9.64 8.83 2.21
CA PHE A 53 -8.32 8.21 2.37
C PHE A 53 -7.22 9.27 2.38
N THR A 54 -6.43 9.30 3.45
CA THR A 54 -5.26 10.17 3.58
C THR A 54 -3.98 9.34 3.48
N ARG A 55 -3.00 9.84 2.71
CA ARG A 55 -1.71 9.17 2.53
C ARG A 55 -0.88 9.23 3.82
N VAL A 56 -0.54 8.08 4.39
CA VAL A 56 0.26 7.99 5.62
C VAL A 56 1.72 7.76 5.32
N VAL A 57 2.04 6.74 4.51
CA VAL A 57 3.42 6.34 4.25
C VAL A 57 3.59 5.75 2.86
N LYS A 58 4.75 5.99 2.24
CA LYS A 58 5.17 5.29 1.02
C LYS A 58 6.01 4.08 1.40
N CYS A 59 5.55 2.89 1.03
CA CYS A 59 6.21 1.62 1.35
C CYS A 59 7.29 1.28 0.33
N GLY A 60 8.51 0.99 0.79
CA GLY A 60 9.64 0.65 -0.08
C GLY A 60 9.51 -0.69 -0.81
N GLY A 61 8.76 -1.65 -0.24
CA GLY A 61 8.49 -2.96 -0.86
C GLY A 61 7.06 -3.13 -1.36
N GLY A 62 6.29 -2.03 -1.41
CA GLY A 62 4.85 -2.06 -1.61
C GLY A 62 4.08 -2.43 -0.34
N CYS A 63 2.77 -2.48 -0.45
CA CYS A 63 1.88 -2.82 0.65
C CYS A 63 1.59 -4.33 0.67
N ALA A 64 1.40 -4.88 1.87
CA ALA A 64 0.83 -6.21 2.05
C ALA A 64 -0.64 -6.18 1.63
N ASP A 65 -1.06 -7.20 0.86
CA ASP A 65 -2.43 -7.39 0.38
C ASP A 65 -3.04 -6.19 -0.40
N PRO A 66 -2.63 -5.97 -1.66
CA PRO A 66 -3.11 -4.84 -2.48
C PRO A 66 -4.59 -4.92 -2.88
N ALA A 67 -5.26 -6.05 -2.62
CA ALA A 67 -6.66 -6.26 -2.97
C ALA A 67 -7.61 -5.97 -1.79
N SER A 68 -7.10 -5.99 -0.56
CA SER A 68 -7.92 -5.79 0.62
C SER A 68 -8.00 -4.32 1.02
N ARG A 69 -9.07 -3.65 0.57
CA ARG A 69 -9.52 -2.37 1.16
C ARG A 69 -10.27 -2.57 2.48
N THR A 70 -10.31 -3.80 2.98
CA THR A 70 -11.18 -4.24 4.09
C THR A 70 -10.39 -4.76 5.29
N THR A 71 -9.08 -4.96 5.18
CA THR A 71 -8.20 -5.38 6.30
C THR A 71 -7.06 -4.40 6.53
N ASP A 72 -6.51 -4.38 7.74
CA ASP A 72 -5.33 -3.57 8.06
C ASP A 72 -4.14 -3.97 7.17
N ALA A 73 -3.71 -3.03 6.34
CA ALA A 73 -2.52 -3.18 5.51
C ALA A 73 -1.28 -2.75 6.29
N ALA A 74 -0.14 -3.36 5.95
CA ALA A 74 1.17 -2.96 6.45
C ALA A 74 2.13 -2.80 5.27
N CYS A 75 3.16 -1.96 5.43
CA CYS A 75 4.24 -1.94 4.46
C CYS A 75 4.96 -3.29 4.43
N LYS A 76 5.18 -3.83 3.23
CA LYS A 76 6.21 -4.86 3.06
C LYS A 76 7.56 -4.26 3.37
N ALA A 77 8.46 -5.10 3.87
CA ALA A 77 9.86 -4.70 4.04
C ALA A 77 10.38 -4.10 2.73
N PRO A 78 11.15 -3.00 2.77
CA PRO A 78 11.72 -2.40 1.58
C PRO A 78 12.45 -3.46 0.76
N MET A 79 12.14 -3.55 -0.54
CA MET A 79 12.83 -4.50 -1.40
C MET A 79 14.28 -4.04 -1.57
N PRO A 80 15.27 -4.93 -1.37
CA PRO A 80 16.67 -4.56 -1.48
C PRO A 80 17.07 -4.26 -2.94
N CYS A 81 16.24 -4.66 -3.90
CA CYS A 81 16.50 -4.54 -5.33
C CYS A 81 15.24 -4.17 -6.13
N VAL A 82 15.42 -3.63 -7.33
CA VAL A 82 14.32 -3.35 -8.27
C VAL A 82 13.99 -4.62 -9.03
N ALA A 83 12.71 -4.99 -9.06
CA ALA A 83 12.22 -6.14 -9.79
C ALA A 83 12.73 -6.13 -11.25
N GLY A 84 13.34 -7.25 -11.67
CA GLY A 84 13.90 -7.41 -12.99
C GLY A 84 15.31 -6.82 -13.17
N GLY A 85 15.83 -6.06 -12.21
CA GLY A 85 17.19 -5.54 -12.24
C GLY A 85 18.24 -6.61 -11.96
N SER A 86 19.49 -6.33 -12.37
CA SER A 86 20.64 -7.20 -12.12
C SER A 86 21.61 -6.54 -11.15
N TYR A 87 22.07 -7.29 -10.15
CA TYR A 87 22.83 -6.76 -9.02
C TYR A 87 23.99 -7.69 -8.65
N CYS A 88 25.17 -7.15 -8.42
CA CYS A 88 26.29 -7.88 -7.83
C CYS A 88 25.96 -8.20 -6.36
N GLY A 89 26.35 -9.40 -5.89
CA GLY A 89 26.27 -9.73 -4.48
C GLY A 89 27.16 -8.81 -3.62
N GLY A 90 26.79 -8.63 -2.36
CA GLY A 90 27.55 -7.82 -1.40
C GLY A 90 27.45 -6.30 -1.57
N ASP A 91 26.65 -5.79 -2.52
CA ASP A 91 26.29 -4.36 -2.63
C ASP A 91 24.89 -4.12 -2.05
N LYS A 92 23.86 -4.05 -2.90
CA LYS A 92 22.45 -3.90 -2.51
C LYS A 92 21.79 -5.21 -2.07
N LEU A 93 22.37 -6.32 -2.49
CA LEU A 93 21.93 -7.67 -2.16
C LEU A 93 22.97 -8.35 -1.30
N ASP A 94 22.54 -9.10 -0.29
CA ASP A 94 23.39 -10.09 0.35
C ASP A 94 23.81 -11.15 -0.68
N GLY A 95 25.02 -11.70 -0.57
CA GLY A 95 25.48 -12.76 -1.46
C GLY A 95 26.97 -12.68 -1.79
N ASP A 96 27.36 -13.51 -2.75
CA ASP A 96 28.73 -13.61 -3.24
C ASP A 96 29.05 -12.43 -4.17
N PRO A 97 30.10 -11.62 -3.90
CA PRO A 97 30.45 -10.46 -4.71
C PRO A 97 30.88 -10.79 -6.14
N ASP A 98 31.18 -12.05 -6.42
CA ASP A 98 31.50 -12.53 -7.76
C ASP A 98 30.28 -13.12 -8.49
N VAL A 99 29.07 -12.87 -7.99
CA VAL A 99 27.84 -13.38 -8.58
C VAL A 99 26.91 -12.23 -8.93
N LEU A 100 26.42 -12.26 -10.17
CA LEU A 100 25.35 -11.40 -10.64
C LEU A 100 24.03 -12.10 -10.34
N TYR A 101 23.15 -11.40 -9.62
CA TYR A 101 21.84 -11.87 -9.24
C TYR A 101 20.75 -11.13 -10.03
N ARG A 102 19.63 -11.81 -10.26
CA ARG A 102 18.41 -11.23 -10.83
C ARG A 102 17.40 -11.02 -9.72
N CYS A 103 16.90 -9.80 -9.59
CA CYS A 103 15.85 -9.48 -8.63
C CYS A 103 14.48 -9.93 -9.15
N ALA A 104 13.73 -10.66 -8.33
CA ALA A 104 12.34 -11.04 -8.59
C ALA A 104 11.37 -9.90 -8.19
N ALA A 105 10.13 -10.01 -8.65
CA ALA A 105 9.07 -9.06 -8.26
C ALA A 105 8.73 -9.09 -6.76
N SER A 106 9.09 -10.18 -6.07
CA SER A 106 8.95 -10.35 -4.62
C SER A 106 10.07 -9.69 -3.81
N GLY A 107 11.14 -9.20 -4.45
CA GLY A 107 12.37 -8.73 -3.79
C GLY A 107 13.35 -9.84 -3.41
N GLU A 108 12.98 -11.10 -3.64
CA GLU A 108 13.94 -12.21 -3.63
C GLU A 108 14.88 -12.13 -4.82
N HIS A 109 16.04 -12.77 -4.73
CA HIS A 109 17.04 -12.74 -5.78
C HIS A 109 17.56 -14.14 -6.08
N THR A 110 17.77 -14.41 -7.36
CA THR A 110 18.32 -15.69 -7.85
C THR A 110 19.61 -15.46 -8.58
N VAL A 111 20.49 -16.47 -8.59
CA VAL A 111 21.75 -16.40 -9.33
C VAL A 111 21.45 -16.31 -10.82
N LEU A 112 21.87 -15.21 -11.45
CA LEU A 112 21.80 -15.04 -12.89
C LEU A 112 23.05 -15.63 -13.55
N VAL A 113 24.24 -15.25 -13.06
CA VAL A 113 25.52 -15.76 -13.55
C VAL A 113 26.61 -15.58 -12.50
N ARG A 114 27.59 -16.50 -12.47
CA ARG A 114 28.82 -16.32 -11.70
C ARG A 114 29.85 -15.62 -12.59
N CYS A 115 30.31 -14.45 -12.17
CA CYS A 115 31.38 -13.73 -12.84
C CYS A 115 32.75 -14.36 -12.52
N ALA A 116 33.78 -13.97 -13.28
CA ALA A 116 35.14 -14.19 -12.83
C ALA A 116 35.42 -13.42 -11.52
N ARG A 117 36.39 -13.88 -10.73
CA ARG A 117 36.72 -13.27 -9.44
C ARG A 117 37.07 -11.79 -9.59
N GLY A 118 36.36 -10.92 -8.88
CA GLY A 118 36.46 -9.46 -8.94
C GLY A 118 35.92 -8.84 -10.23
N ALA A 119 35.18 -9.57 -11.05
CA ALA A 119 34.68 -9.11 -12.36
C ALA A 119 33.22 -8.64 -12.34
N CYS A 120 32.53 -8.71 -11.20
CA CYS A 120 31.21 -8.10 -11.06
C CYS A 120 31.35 -6.59 -10.88
N LEU A 121 30.72 -5.82 -11.78
CA LEU A 121 30.80 -4.36 -11.82
C LEU A 121 29.49 -3.75 -11.37
N VAL A 122 29.53 -3.06 -10.22
CA VAL A 122 28.40 -2.28 -9.70
C VAL A 122 28.24 -1.01 -10.55
N GLN A 123 27.04 -0.79 -11.11
CA GLN A 123 26.72 0.33 -11.97
C GLN A 123 25.64 1.22 -11.33
N PRO A 124 25.98 2.42 -10.81
CA PRO A 124 24.97 3.30 -10.22
C PRO A 124 23.95 3.75 -11.27
N GLY A 125 22.67 3.53 -10.97
CA GLY A 125 21.55 3.90 -11.84
C GLY A 125 21.34 2.99 -13.06
N ARG A 126 22.06 1.87 -13.16
CA ARG A 126 21.89 0.85 -14.22
C ARG A 126 21.99 -0.54 -13.60
N ASP A 127 21.71 -1.56 -14.40
CA ASP A 127 21.96 -2.94 -14.01
C ASP A 127 23.47 -3.21 -13.91
N ASP A 128 23.85 -3.96 -12.89
CA ASP A 128 25.21 -4.46 -12.72
C ASP A 128 25.51 -5.52 -13.78
N ARG A 129 26.80 -5.80 -14.00
CA ARG A 129 27.21 -6.76 -15.03
C ARG A 129 28.54 -7.42 -14.71
N CYS A 130 28.75 -8.60 -15.25
CA CYS A 130 30.09 -9.16 -15.35
C CYS A 130 30.88 -8.43 -16.45
N ARG A 131 32.18 -8.24 -16.21
CA ARG A 131 33.15 -7.79 -17.21
C ARG A 131 33.61 -8.91 -18.15
#